data_AF-A0A9P1MG19-F1
#
_entry.id   AF-A0A9P1MG19-F1
#
_cell.length_a   1.000
_cell.length_b   1.000
_cell.length_c   1.000
_cell.angle_alpha   90.00
_cell.angle_beta   90.00
_cell.angle_gamma   90.00
#
_symmetry.space_group_name_H-M   'P 1'
#
loop_
_entity.id
_entity.type
_entity.pdbx_description
1 polymer ?
#
loop_
_entity_poly.entity_id
_entity_poly.type
_entity_poly.pdbx_seq_one_letter_code
_entity_poly.pdbx_strand_id
1 'polypeptide(L)'
;MEHRTDVKVLGVSRLLITRSWEKDKPLGSGERIKASALAGGAAGMVGGLLRGPRNIVPGAIMFSIFGAVGQGAVNKLSELRGAVENADEDSSWLRSKYSPLRKLTDEEYEAFIAEKMLKVEAEIALIDDKITELKVEDAARQSTEERFDVNTGRESLPEGPRDTHLIEPRKSL
;
A
#
# COMPACT_ATOMS: atom_id res chain seq x y z
N MET A 1 24.68 -18.57 -18.93
CA MET A 1 23.97 -18.27 -20.19
C MET A 1 22.57 -18.82 -20.06
N GLU A 2 21.63 -18.07 -19.45
CA GLU A 2 20.66 -17.18 -20.13
C GLU A 2 19.73 -17.97 -21.07
N HIS A 3 18.39 -17.92 -20.97
CA HIS A 3 17.59 -16.70 -20.99
C HIS A 3 16.17 -16.92 -20.44
N ARG A 4 15.80 -15.98 -19.57
CA ARG A 4 14.46 -15.64 -19.05
C ARG A 4 13.46 -15.40 -20.18
N THR A 5 12.36 -16.18 -20.22
CA THR A 5 11.27 -16.03 -21.22
C THR A 5 9.88 -15.95 -20.57
N ASP A 6 9.68 -15.12 -19.55
CA ASP A 6 8.35 -14.90 -18.94
C ASP A 6 8.02 -13.40 -18.73
N VAL A 7 8.22 -12.57 -19.76
CA VAL A 7 7.90 -11.12 -19.67
C VAL A 7 7.01 -10.62 -20.83
N LYS A 8 6.72 -11.45 -21.84
CA LYS A 8 6.01 -10.98 -23.06
C LYS A 8 4.47 -11.03 -22.96
N VAL A 9 3.89 -11.83 -22.07
CA VAL A 9 2.43 -12.00 -21.98
C VAL A 9 1.75 -10.86 -21.19
N LEU A 10 2.45 -10.24 -20.22
CA LEU A 10 1.89 -9.16 -19.40
C LEU A 10 1.64 -7.85 -20.16
N GLY A 11 2.23 -7.67 -21.35
CA GLY A 11 2.08 -6.45 -22.15
C GLY A 11 0.75 -6.35 -22.89
N VAL A 12 0.17 -7.49 -23.29
CA VAL A 12 -1.05 -7.52 -24.11
C VAL A 12 -2.27 -7.14 -23.29
N SER A 13 -2.40 -7.64 -22.06
CA SER A 13 -3.54 -7.32 -21.18
C SER A 13 -3.59 -5.84 -20.82
N ARG A 14 -2.44 -5.23 -20.50
CA ARG A 14 -2.36 -3.79 -20.24
C ARG A 14 -2.72 -2.97 -21.47
N LEU A 15 -2.22 -3.36 -22.65
CA LEU A 15 -2.49 -2.69 -23.92
C LEU A 15 -3.97 -2.77 -24.32
N LEU A 16 -4.64 -3.90 -24.07
CA LEU A 16 -6.07 -4.08 -24.34
C LEU A 16 -6.95 -3.26 -23.38
N ILE A 17 -6.56 -3.17 -22.10
CA ILE A 17 -7.26 -2.34 -21.10
C ILE A 17 -7.07 -0.85 -21.39
N THR A 18 -5.87 -0.41 -21.78
CA THR A 18 -5.66 1.00 -22.15
C THR A 18 -6.35 1.36 -23.47
N ARG A 19 -6.48 0.41 -24.42
CA ARG A 19 -7.16 0.63 -25.70
C ARG A 19 -8.69 0.65 -25.57
N SER A 20 -9.27 -0.06 -24.60
CA SER A 20 -10.71 0.05 -24.31
C SER A 20 -11.07 1.35 -23.59
N TRP A 21 -10.08 1.99 -22.95
CA TRP A 21 -10.23 3.27 -22.25
C TRP A 21 -9.88 4.49 -23.12
N GLU A 22 -9.45 4.30 -24.36
CA GLU A 22 -9.21 5.38 -25.32
C GLU A 22 -10.49 5.77 -26.08
N LYS A 23 -11.53 6.06 -25.30
CA LYS A 23 -12.64 6.89 -25.72
C LYS A 23 -12.74 7.98 -24.68
N ASP A 24 -12.09 9.09 -24.95
CA ASP A 24 -12.75 10.40 -25.05
C ASP A 24 -11.66 11.46 -25.22
N LYS A 25 -11.96 12.44 -26.08
CA LYS A 25 -11.11 13.63 -26.27
C LYS A 25 -10.70 14.15 -24.89
N PRO A 26 -9.42 14.54 -24.68
CA PRO A 26 -8.98 15.02 -23.38
C PRO A 26 -9.90 16.18 -22.98
N LEU A 27 -10.74 15.93 -21.96
CA LEU A 27 -11.73 16.89 -21.50
C LEU A 27 -11.02 18.21 -21.24
N GLY A 28 -11.57 19.32 -21.74
CA GLY A 28 -10.97 20.63 -21.53
C GLY A 28 -10.88 20.93 -20.04
N SER A 29 -9.92 21.76 -19.62
CA SER A 29 -9.72 22.09 -18.19
C SER A 29 -11.02 22.56 -17.52
N GLY A 30 -11.88 23.30 -18.24
CA GLY A 30 -13.20 23.71 -17.75
C GLY A 30 -14.22 22.58 -17.62
N GLU A 31 -14.17 21.55 -18.47
CA GLU A 31 -15.06 20.38 -18.41
C GLU A 31 -14.69 19.49 -17.22
N ARG A 32 -13.39 19.32 -16.94
CA ARG A 32 -12.90 18.59 -15.76
C ARG A 32 -13.32 19.24 -14.45
N ILE A 33 -13.26 20.58 -14.38
CA ILE A 33 -13.71 21.34 -13.20
C ILE A 33 -15.21 21.16 -12.99
N LYS A 34 -16.02 21.24 -14.06
CA LYS A 34 -17.48 21.00 -13.99
C LYS A 34 -17.80 19.58 -13.56
N ALA A 35 -17.16 18.58 -14.16
CA ALA A 35 -17.36 17.17 -13.81
C ALA A 35 -17.03 16.92 -12.33
N SER A 36 -15.97 17.54 -11.83
CA SER A 36 -15.52 17.38 -10.44
C SER A 36 -16.39 18.13 -9.44
N ALA A 37 -16.94 19.27 -9.82
CA ALA A 37 -17.96 19.97 -9.03
C ALA A 37 -19.23 19.12 -8.90
N LEU A 38 -19.67 18.47 -9.98
CA LEU A 38 -20.83 17.59 -9.97
C LEU A 38 -20.59 16.32 -9.15
N ALA A 39 -19.44 15.67 -9.35
CA ALA A 39 -19.04 14.49 -8.59
C ALA A 39 -18.90 14.80 -7.09
N GLY A 40 -18.25 15.91 -6.75
CA GLY A 40 -18.16 16.42 -5.38
C GLY A 40 -19.54 16.71 -4.80
N GLY A 41 -20.44 17.33 -5.57
CA GLY A 41 -21.82 17.61 -5.15
C GLY A 41 -22.59 16.33 -4.80
N ALA A 42 -22.54 15.32 -5.68
CA ALA A 42 -23.16 14.03 -5.44
C ALA A 42 -22.59 13.33 -4.19
N ALA A 43 -21.25 13.32 -4.03
CA ALA A 43 -20.60 12.78 -2.84
C ALA A 43 -21.00 13.55 -1.56
N GLY A 44 -21.13 14.88 -1.64
CA GLY A 44 -21.58 15.73 -0.55
C GLY A 44 -23.04 15.53 -0.17
N MET A 45 -23.91 15.19 -1.12
CA MET A 45 -25.29 14.80 -0.83
C MET A 45 -25.34 13.50 -0.02
N VAL A 46 -24.57 12.49 -0.44
CA VAL A 46 -24.48 11.21 0.28
C VAL A 46 -23.84 11.40 1.66
N GLY A 47 -22.72 12.11 1.75
CA GLY A 47 -22.05 12.43 3.01
C GLY A 47 -22.92 13.27 3.95
N GLY A 48 -23.70 14.21 3.41
CA GLY A 48 -24.67 15.00 4.15
C GLY A 48 -25.81 14.14 4.69
N LEU A 49 -26.34 13.21 3.89
CA LEU A 49 -27.40 12.28 4.29
C LEU A 49 -27.00 11.42 5.49
N LEU A 50 -25.74 10.96 5.55
CA LEU A 50 -25.21 10.19 6.69
C LEU A 50 -25.26 10.96 8.02
N ARG A 51 -25.24 12.29 8.00
CA ARG A 51 -25.35 13.15 9.19
C ARG A 51 -26.76 13.73 9.40
N GLY A 52 -27.68 13.44 8.49
CA GLY A 52 -29.10 13.81 8.54
C GLY A 52 -29.58 14.55 7.29
N PRO A 53 -30.87 14.44 6.93
CA PRO A 53 -31.40 15.01 5.68
C PRO A 53 -31.27 16.53 5.58
N ARG A 54 -31.14 17.23 6.72
CA ARG A 54 -30.91 18.68 6.78
C ARG A 54 -29.50 19.09 6.36
N ASN A 55 -28.55 18.15 6.29
CA ASN A 55 -27.15 18.37 5.95
C ASN A 55 -26.80 18.06 4.49
N ILE A 56 -27.77 17.59 3.68
CA ILE A 56 -27.58 17.24 2.27
C ILE A 56 -27.18 18.46 1.43
N VAL A 57 -27.95 19.55 1.50
CA VAL A 57 -27.71 20.76 0.68
C VAL A 57 -26.40 21.46 1.05
N PRO A 58 -26.11 21.72 2.35
CA PRO A 58 -24.81 22.27 2.74
C PRO A 58 -23.64 21.34 2.37
N GLY A 59 -23.82 20.03 2.50
CA GLY A 59 -22.81 19.03 2.13
C GLY A 59 -22.51 19.04 0.63
N ALA A 60 -23.54 19.06 -0.21
CA ALA A 60 -23.39 19.15 -1.66
C ALA A 60 -22.62 20.40 -2.09
N ILE A 61 -22.97 21.57 -1.54
CA ILE A 61 -22.31 22.84 -1.88
C ILE A 61 -20.82 22.80 -1.50
N MET A 62 -20.50 22.39 -0.27
CA MET A 62 -19.11 22.37 0.20
C MET A 62 -18.27 21.36 -0.58
N PHE A 63 -18.78 20.14 -0.79
CA PHE A 63 -18.02 19.13 -1.54
C PHE A 63 -17.95 19.44 -3.05
N SER A 64 -18.93 20.13 -3.64
CA SER A 64 -18.80 20.68 -5.01
C SER A 64 -17.67 21.71 -5.11
N ILE A 65 -17.57 22.63 -4.15
CA ILE A 65 -16.48 23.62 -4.10
C ILE A 65 -15.14 22.90 -3.93
N PHE A 66 -15.03 21.95 -2.99
CA PHE A 66 -13.82 21.16 -2.80
C PHE A 66 -13.44 20.35 -4.05
N GLY A 67 -14.40 19.75 -4.74
CA GLY A 67 -14.17 19.02 -5.99
C GLY A 67 -13.67 19.93 -7.12
N ALA A 68 -14.29 21.10 -7.29
CA ALA A 68 -13.86 22.09 -8.29
C ALA A 68 -12.47 22.66 -7.99
N VAL A 69 -12.21 23.03 -6.73
CA VAL A 69 -10.92 23.56 -6.27
C VAL A 69 -9.83 22.51 -6.36
N GLY A 70 -10.10 21.27 -5.92
CA GLY A 70 -9.17 20.16 -6.00
C GLY A 70 -8.75 19.88 -7.45
N GLN A 71 -9.68 19.98 -8.40
CA GLN A 71 -9.37 19.79 -9.82
C GLN A 71 -8.75 21.01 -10.49
N GLY A 72 -9.03 22.22 -10.01
CA GLY A 72 -8.24 23.41 -10.33
C GLY A 72 -6.78 23.26 -9.87
N ALA A 73 -6.56 22.73 -8.67
CA ALA A 73 -5.22 22.48 -8.14
C ALA A 73 -4.50 21.38 -8.92
N VAL A 74 -5.17 20.29 -9.29
CA VAL A 74 -4.59 19.22 -10.11
C VAL A 74 -4.27 19.71 -11.53
N ASN A 75 -5.16 20.49 -12.16
CA ASN A 75 -4.90 21.06 -13.49
C ASN A 75 -3.69 22.01 -13.44
N LYS A 76 -3.61 22.88 -12.42
CA LYS A 76 -2.47 23.78 -12.22
C LYS A 76 -1.19 23.01 -11.87
N LEU A 77 -1.27 21.92 -11.11
CA LEU A 77 -0.12 21.06 -10.82
C LEU A 77 0.31 20.25 -12.04
N SER A 78 -0.61 19.89 -12.93
CA SER A 78 -0.31 19.18 -14.18
C SER A 78 0.33 20.12 -15.20
N GLU A 79 -0.15 21.37 -15.26
CA GLU A 79 0.46 22.46 -16.02
C GLU A 79 1.84 22.82 -15.47
N LEU A 80 1.99 22.89 -14.14
CA LEU A 80 3.28 23.06 -13.48
C LEU A 80 4.18 21.84 -13.65
N ARG A 81 3.67 20.61 -13.69
CA ARG A 81 4.47 19.41 -13.95
C ARG A 81 4.94 19.36 -15.41
N GLY A 82 4.11 19.74 -16.37
CA GLY A 82 4.53 19.91 -17.77
C GLY A 82 5.53 21.06 -17.94
N ALA A 83 5.41 22.12 -17.13
CA ALA A 83 6.40 23.19 -17.07
C ALA A 83 7.69 22.77 -16.31
N VAL A 84 7.60 21.89 -15.32
CA VAL A 84 8.73 21.33 -14.54
C VAL A 84 9.47 20.24 -15.29
N GLU A 85 8.81 19.51 -16.18
CA GLU A 85 9.46 18.58 -17.13
C GLU A 85 10.31 19.34 -18.15
N ASN A 86 10.01 20.63 -18.38
CA ASN A 86 10.83 21.56 -19.17
C ASN A 86 11.66 22.55 -18.31
N ALA A 87 11.47 22.55 -16.99
CA ALA A 87 12.23 23.37 -16.06
C ALA A 87 13.10 22.42 -15.23
N ASP A 88 14.23 22.08 -15.85
CA ASP A 88 15.42 21.69 -15.13
C ASP A 88 15.62 22.59 -13.92
N GLU A 89 15.77 21.93 -12.77
CA GLU A 89 16.26 22.49 -11.51
C GLU A 89 15.33 23.54 -10.82
N ASP A 90 15.29 23.53 -9.48
CA ASP A 90 14.76 24.68 -8.71
C ASP A 90 13.26 24.98 -8.64
N SER A 91 12.41 23.97 -8.43
CA SER A 91 11.11 24.25 -7.79
C SER A 91 11.33 24.67 -6.32
N SER A 92 11.37 25.99 -6.09
CA SER A 92 11.63 26.67 -4.80
C SER A 92 10.81 26.13 -3.62
N TRP A 93 9.62 25.57 -3.87
CA TRP A 93 8.79 24.95 -2.83
C TRP A 93 9.37 23.63 -2.28
N LEU A 94 10.04 22.82 -3.11
CA LEU A 94 10.75 21.61 -2.66
C LEU A 94 12.05 21.94 -1.93
N ARG A 95 12.65 23.09 -2.22
CA ARG A 95 13.83 23.63 -1.51
C ARG A 95 13.48 24.48 -0.30
N SER A 96 12.19 24.72 -0.03
CA SER A 96 11.75 25.52 1.11
C SER A 96 12.14 24.85 2.43
N LYS A 97 12.49 25.64 3.45
CA LYS A 97 12.79 25.17 4.82
C LYS A 97 11.64 24.38 5.46
N TYR A 98 10.44 24.50 4.90
CA TYR A 98 9.23 23.81 5.34
C TYR A 98 8.86 22.58 4.48
N SER A 99 9.71 22.20 3.51
CA SER A 99 9.51 20.99 2.73
C SER A 99 9.98 19.77 3.53
N PRO A 100 9.12 18.74 3.72
CA PRO A 100 9.54 17.46 4.30
C PRO A 100 10.48 16.66 3.38
N LEU A 101 10.58 17.06 2.11
CA LEU A 101 11.37 16.37 1.09
C LEU A 101 12.58 17.23 0.74
N ARG A 102 13.77 16.67 0.91
CA ARG A 102 15.05 17.29 0.53
C ARG A 102 15.63 16.57 -0.67
N LYS A 103 16.09 17.32 -1.67
CA LYS A 103 16.90 16.77 -2.77
C LYS A 103 18.29 16.43 -2.23
N LEU A 104 18.75 15.21 -2.46
CA LEU A 104 20.12 14.76 -2.21
C LEU A 104 20.90 14.84 -3.52
N THR A 105 22.18 15.20 -3.48
CA THR A 105 23.09 14.93 -4.61
C THR A 105 23.42 13.44 -4.65
N ASP A 106 23.95 12.95 -5.77
CA ASP A 106 24.30 11.54 -5.93
C ASP A 106 25.30 11.10 -4.84
N GLU A 107 26.29 11.93 -4.51
CA GLU A 107 27.26 11.65 -3.44
C GLU A 107 26.61 11.64 -2.05
N GLU A 108 25.68 12.55 -1.78
CA GLU A 108 24.95 12.58 -0.51
C GLU A 108 24.02 11.36 -0.38
N TYR A 109 23.44 10.89 -1.48
CA TYR A 109 22.61 9.69 -1.51
C TYR A 109 23.42 8.43 -1.23
N GLU A 110 24.58 8.26 -1.88
CA GLU A 110 25.49 7.15 -1.64
C GLU A 110 25.96 7.11 -0.18
N ALA A 111 26.36 8.26 0.38
CA ALA A 111 26.74 8.35 1.79
C ALA A 111 25.58 8.02 2.74
N PHE A 112 24.38 8.50 2.44
CA PHE A 112 23.18 8.21 3.24
C PHE A 112 22.83 6.73 3.22
N ILE A 113 22.83 6.09 2.05
CA ILE A 113 22.53 4.66 1.92
C ILE A 113 23.60 3.82 2.60
N ALA A 114 24.88 4.17 2.47
CA ALA A 114 25.96 3.48 3.18
C ALA A 114 25.77 3.52 4.70
N GLU A 115 25.40 4.69 5.25
CA GLU A 115 25.10 4.83 6.68
C GLU A 115 23.90 3.96 7.12
N LYS A 116 22.82 3.94 6.32
CA LYS A 116 21.66 3.10 6.62
C LYS A 116 21.97 1.61 6.52
N MET A 117 22.80 1.21 5.56
CA MET A 117 23.23 -0.17 5.41
C MET A 117 23.98 -0.63 6.66
N LEU A 118 24.97 0.14 7.11
CA LEU A 118 25.76 -0.18 8.30
C LEU A 118 24.89 -0.31 9.56
N LYS A 119 23.89 0.57 9.72
CA LYS A 119 22.95 0.49 10.84
C LYS A 119 22.11 -0.79 10.79
N VAL A 120 21.59 -1.13 9.61
CA VAL A 120 20.79 -2.35 9.42
C VAL A 120 21.63 -3.60 9.68
N GLU A 121 22.88 -3.65 9.20
CA GLU A 121 23.79 -4.77 9.47
C GLU A 121 24.06 -4.95 10.97
N ALA A 122 24.26 -3.86 11.71
CA ALA A 122 24.42 -3.90 13.16
C ALA A 122 23.14 -4.40 13.89
N GLU A 123 21.97 -3.96 13.42
CA GLU A 123 20.69 -4.44 13.96
C GLU A 123 20.46 -5.94 13.66
N ILE A 124 20.88 -6.42 12.49
CA ILE A 124 20.84 -7.84 12.13
C ILE A 124 21.73 -8.65 13.08
N ALA A 125 22.97 -8.23 13.32
CA ALA A 125 23.88 -8.93 14.23
C ALA A 125 23.29 -9.07 15.64
N LEU A 126 22.68 -7.99 16.17
CA LEU A 126 22.01 -8.02 17.47
C LEU A 126 20.79 -8.96 17.49
N ILE A 127 20.04 -9.02 16.38
CA ILE A 127 18.90 -9.93 16.25
C ILE A 127 19.38 -11.38 16.17
N ASP A 128 20.47 -11.66 15.46
CA ASP A 128 21.05 -13.00 15.38
C ASP A 128 21.51 -13.50 16.76
N ASP A 129 22.18 -12.65 17.54
CA ASP A 129 22.55 -12.98 18.93
C ASP A 129 21.31 -13.33 19.77
N LYS A 130 20.24 -12.54 19.68
CA LYS A 130 18.96 -12.84 20.37
C LYS A 130 18.31 -14.13 19.90
N ILE A 131 18.37 -14.43 18.61
CA ILE A 131 17.85 -15.70 18.07
C ILE A 131 18.64 -16.87 18.61
N THR A 132 19.97 -16.75 18.73
CA THR A 132 20.79 -17.83 19.32
C THR A 132 20.49 -18.04 20.79
N GLU A 133 20.32 -16.97 21.57
CA GLU A 133 19.90 -17.02 22.98
C GLU A 133 18.54 -17.73 23.13
N LEU A 134 17.53 -17.31 22.38
CA LEU A 134 16.20 -17.93 22.39
C LEU A 134 16.24 -19.41 22.01
N LYS A 135 17.07 -19.79 21.03
CA LYS A 135 17.25 -21.21 20.65
C LYS A 135 17.89 -22.03 21.76
N VAL A 136 18.83 -21.46 22.51
CA VAL A 136 19.44 -22.12 23.67
C VAL A 136 18.43 -22.27 24.80
N GLU A 137 17.62 -21.24 25.07
CA GLU A 137 16.51 -21.33 26.03
C GLU A 137 15.49 -22.40 25.64
N ASP A 138 15.07 -22.44 24.37
CA ASP A 138 14.11 -23.42 23.87
C ASP A 138 14.66 -24.85 23.97
N ALA A 139 15.94 -25.07 23.64
CA ALA A 139 16.59 -26.37 23.81
C ALA A 139 16.73 -26.77 25.29
N ALA A 140 16.99 -25.81 26.18
CA ALA A 140 17.02 -26.05 27.63
C ALA A 140 15.63 -26.37 28.19
N ARG A 141 14.56 -25.75 27.67
CA ARG A 141 13.17 -26.06 28.03
C ARG A 141 12.75 -27.44 27.52
N GLN A 142 13.05 -27.78 26.27
CA GLN A 142 12.74 -29.10 25.69
C GLN A 142 13.44 -30.25 26.44
N SER A 143 14.72 -30.09 26.80
CA SER A 143 15.43 -31.10 27.60
C SER A 143 14.90 -31.22 29.04
N THR A 144 14.26 -30.17 29.57
CA THR A 144 13.60 -30.20 30.89
C THR A 144 12.23 -30.88 30.80
N GLU A 145 11.46 -30.64 29.74
CA GLU A 145 10.17 -31.28 29.47
C GLU A 145 10.34 -32.78 29.17
N GLU A 146 11.29 -33.18 28.30
CA GLU A 146 11.57 -34.60 28.05
C GLU A 146 12.04 -35.34 29.30
N ARG A 147 12.80 -34.66 30.18
CA ARG A 147 13.22 -35.23 31.47
C ARG A 147 12.08 -35.34 32.48
N PHE A 148 11.04 -34.53 32.35
CA PHE A 148 9.83 -34.59 33.18
C PHE A 148 8.90 -35.72 32.72
N ASP A 149 8.80 -35.95 31.42
CA ASP A 149 8.00 -37.02 30.82
C ASP A 149 8.63 -38.42 31.02
N VAL A 150 9.96 -38.55 31.02
CA VAL A 150 10.64 -39.82 31.32
C VAL A 150 10.43 -40.31 32.77
N ASN A 151 10.15 -39.40 33.72
CA ASN A 151 9.92 -39.76 35.12
C ASN A 151 8.44 -40.06 35.45
N THR A 152 7.51 -39.75 34.55
CA THR A 152 6.09 -40.11 34.71
C THR A 152 5.76 -41.29 33.83
N GLY A 153 6.08 -42.50 34.31
CA GLY A 153 5.79 -43.77 33.65
C GLY A 153 4.29 -44.01 33.39
N ARG A 154 3.74 -43.39 32.35
CA ARG A 154 2.42 -43.67 31.80
C ARG A 154 2.52 -43.97 30.31
N GLU A 155 2.30 -45.24 30.02
CA GLU A 155 2.04 -45.80 28.70
C GLU A 155 0.86 -45.04 28.05
N SER A 156 1.12 -44.39 26.91
CA SER A 156 0.08 -43.75 26.10
C SER A 156 -0.72 -44.83 25.36
N LEU A 157 -1.98 -44.99 25.78
CA LEU A 157 -2.95 -45.85 25.11
C LEU A 157 -3.18 -45.38 23.66
N PRO A 158 -3.44 -46.29 22.70
CA PRO A 158 -3.64 -45.92 21.31
C PRO A 158 -4.92 -45.10 21.14
N GLU A 159 -4.79 -43.91 20.55
CA GLU A 159 -5.92 -43.08 20.11
C GLU A 159 -6.80 -43.85 19.12
N GLY A 160 -8.07 -44.06 19.48
CA GLY A 160 -9.09 -44.67 18.63
C GLY A 160 -9.49 -43.79 17.44
N PRO A 161 -10.21 -44.33 16.44
CA PRO A 161 -10.44 -43.67 15.17
C PRO A 161 -11.28 -42.40 15.33
N ARG A 162 -10.77 -41.29 14.77
CA ARG A 162 -11.51 -40.02 14.66
C ARG A 162 -12.60 -40.15 13.60
N ASP A 163 -13.85 -40.17 14.02
CA ASP A 163 -15.01 -40.12 13.13
C ASP A 163 -15.03 -38.79 12.37
N THR A 164 -14.62 -38.83 11.11
CA THR A 164 -14.82 -37.75 10.15
C THR A 164 -16.26 -37.78 9.66
N HIS A 165 -17.11 -36.96 10.27
CA HIS A 165 -18.43 -36.67 9.70
C HIS A 165 -18.27 -35.90 8.39
N LEU A 166 -18.47 -36.63 7.28
CA LEU A 166 -18.65 -36.12 5.93
C LEU A 166 -19.83 -35.14 5.88
N ILE A 167 -19.56 -33.90 5.46
CA ILE A 167 -20.59 -32.91 5.12
C ILE A 167 -20.90 -33.09 3.63
N GLU A 168 -22.08 -33.62 3.29
CA GLU A 168 -22.56 -33.65 1.90
C GLU A 168 -22.99 -32.24 1.43
N PRO A 169 -22.77 -31.88 0.15
CA PRO A 169 -23.28 -30.65 -0.42
C PRO A 169 -24.77 -30.79 -0.79
N ARG A 170 -25.61 -29.99 -0.13
CA ARG A 170 -27.02 -29.78 -0.48
C ARG A 170 -27.13 -29.18 -1.89
N LYS A 171 -27.58 -29.98 -2.86
CA LYS A 171 -28.11 -29.47 -4.13
C LYS A 171 -29.45 -28.80 -3.88
N SER A 172 -29.66 -27.59 -4.41
CA SER A 172 -31.00 -27.03 -4.63
C SER A 172 -31.04 -26.27 -5.96
N LEU A 173 -32.16 -26.51 -6.65
CA LEU A 173 -32.64 -25.97 -7.92
C LEU A 173 -32.60 -24.45 -8.03
#